data_AF-A0A7S0DWH1-F1
#
_entry.id   AF-A0A7S0DWH1-F1
#
_cell.length_a   1.000
_cell.length_b   1.000
_cell.length_c   1.000
_cell.angle_alpha   90.00
_cell.angle_beta   90.00
_cell.angle_gamma   90.00
#
_symmetry.space_group_name_H-M   'P 1'
#
loop_
_entity.id
_entity.type
_entity.pdbx_description
1 polymer ?
#
loop_
_entity_poly.entity_id
_entity_poly.type
_entity_poly.pdbx_seq_one_letter_code
_entity_poly.pdbx_strand_id
1 'polypeptide(L)'
;LVVPGPCGVLGRSRASDGLEYREEERRLQPGETVVLDNSFPHQVYNDAEADRFVLMCEVWHPALTPEEREALVTLFALKDRFTLLELKQRPWGVTMEELRTGMATDAVYGLDFWKDCCREAAAPPTPARTTPPPAARPVGRKAAAKGKGKGK
;
A
#
# COMPACT_ATOMS: atom_id res chain seq x y z
N LEU A 1 -1.98 10.90 -18.41
CA LEU A 1 -2.19 12.36 -18.38
C LEU A 1 -1.24 12.95 -17.34
N VAL A 2 -0.27 13.76 -17.73
CA VAL A 2 0.49 14.59 -16.79
C VAL A 2 -0.16 15.96 -16.87
N VAL A 3 -0.92 16.33 -15.83
CA VAL A 3 -1.55 17.65 -15.75
C VAL A 3 -0.52 18.65 -15.21
N PRO A 4 -0.32 19.80 -15.87
CA PRO A 4 0.55 20.86 -15.37
C PRO A 4 -0.01 21.49 -14.09
N GLY A 5 0.89 21.88 -13.18
CA GLY A 5 0.58 22.50 -11.89
C GLY A 5 0.99 21.63 -10.69
N PRO A 6 1.47 22.23 -9.59
CA PRO A 6 1.98 21.47 -8.46
C PRO A 6 0.82 20.89 -7.63
N CYS A 7 0.96 19.62 -7.27
CA CYS A 7 0.10 18.94 -6.32
C CYS A 7 1.02 18.20 -5.34
N GLY A 8 0.75 18.32 -4.05
CA GLY A 8 1.68 17.85 -3.04
C GLY A 8 1.10 17.81 -1.65
N VAL A 9 1.96 17.35 -0.74
CA VAL A 9 1.71 17.29 0.69
C VAL A 9 2.86 17.98 1.40
N LEU A 10 2.52 18.91 2.29
CA LEU A 10 3.43 19.48 3.29
C LEU A 10 3.21 18.68 4.57
N GLY A 11 4.18 17.87 4.94
CA GLY A 11 4.12 17.04 6.14
C GLY A 11 5.10 17.54 7.19
N ARG A 12 4.71 17.51 8.46
CA ARG A 12 5.66 17.65 9.56
C ARG A 12 6.13 16.28 10.00
N SER A 13 7.41 16.17 10.32
CA SER A 13 7.99 14.97 10.93
C SER A 13 8.90 15.37 12.09
N ARG A 14 9.14 14.44 13.01
CA ARG A 14 10.10 14.70 14.09
C ARG A 14 11.51 14.64 13.52
N ALA A 15 12.32 15.63 13.86
CA ALA A 15 13.73 15.63 13.53
C ALA A 15 14.44 14.43 14.18
N SER A 16 15.54 13.98 13.58
CA SER A 16 16.32 12.84 14.07
C SER A 16 16.90 13.04 15.48
N ASP A 17 17.01 14.28 15.94
CA ASP A 17 17.45 14.63 17.31
C ASP A 17 16.31 14.53 18.36
N GLY A 18 15.06 14.36 17.92
CA GLY A 18 13.91 14.11 18.78
C GLY A 18 13.33 15.34 19.49
N LEU A 19 13.94 16.52 19.39
CA LEU A 19 13.48 17.74 20.07
C LEU A 19 12.66 18.67 19.17
N GLU A 20 12.96 18.70 17.87
CA GLU A 20 12.36 19.66 16.94
C GLU A 20 11.46 18.99 15.90
N TYR A 21 10.55 19.77 15.33
CA TYR A 21 9.76 19.37 14.16
C TYR A 21 10.40 19.94 12.89
N ARG A 22 10.38 19.16 11.81
CA ARG A 22 10.73 19.63 10.46
C ARG A 22 9.53 19.52 9.55
N GLU A 23 9.31 20.57 8.77
CA GLU A 23 8.31 20.57 7.70
C GLU A 23 9.00 20.19 6.39
N GLU A 24 8.39 19.27 5.65
CA GLU A 24 8.90 18.74 4.39
C GLU A 24 7.80 18.71 3.35
N GLU A 25 8.12 19.22 2.15
CA GLU A 25 7.23 19.16 1.00
C GLU A 25 7.51 17.91 0.16
N ARG A 26 6.46 17.18 -0.18
CA ARG A 26 6.48 16.04 -1.10
C ARG A 26 5.50 16.28 -2.25
N ARG A 27 6.01 16.28 -3.47
CA ARG A 27 5.19 16.41 -4.69
C ARG A 27 4.60 15.06 -5.09
N LEU A 28 3.33 15.08 -5.49
CA LEU A 28 2.63 13.90 -5.97
C LEU A 28 2.80 13.79 -7.48
N GLN A 29 3.54 12.77 -7.93
CA GLN A 29 3.76 12.48 -9.34
C GLN A 29 3.10 11.16 -9.75
N PRO A 30 2.56 11.05 -10.98
CA PRO A 30 1.99 9.80 -11.45
C PRO A 30 2.99 8.64 -11.41
N GLY A 31 2.62 7.53 -10.78
CA GLY A 31 3.46 6.34 -10.65
C GLY A 31 4.49 6.40 -9.52
N GLU A 32 4.61 7.54 -8.82
CA GLU A 32 5.43 7.66 -7.62
C GLU A 32 4.61 7.43 -6.35
N THR A 33 5.29 7.06 -5.27
CA THR A 33 4.68 6.86 -3.96
C THR A 33 5.27 7.85 -2.97
N VAL A 34 4.40 8.52 -2.23
CA VAL A 34 4.76 9.32 -1.06
C VAL A 34 4.27 8.58 0.18
N VAL A 35 5.17 8.33 1.12
CA VAL A 35 4.84 7.77 2.44
C VAL A 35 4.83 8.92 3.44
N LEU A 36 3.73 9.04 4.18
CA LEU A 36 3.53 10.06 5.20
C LEU A 36 2.98 9.39 6.46
N ASP A 37 3.55 9.75 7.61
CA ASP A 37 2.89 9.51 8.89
C ASP A 37 1.85 10.61 9.11
N ASN A 38 0.58 10.26 8.92
CA ASN A 38 -0.55 11.18 9.00
C ASN A 38 -0.93 11.54 10.45
N SER A 39 -0.25 10.99 11.46
CA SER A 39 -0.43 11.39 12.86
C SER A 39 0.19 12.76 13.15
N PHE A 40 1.16 13.18 12.33
CA PHE A 40 1.73 14.52 12.39
C PHE A 40 0.89 15.53 11.59
N PRO A 41 0.94 16.83 11.95
CA PRO A 41 0.28 17.87 11.18
C PRO A 41 0.73 17.85 9.71
N HIS A 42 -0.23 17.86 8.80
CA HIS A 42 0.03 17.85 7.37
C HIS A 42 -1.02 18.70 6.63
N GLN A 43 -0.63 19.20 5.46
CA GLN A 43 -1.48 19.95 4.54
C GLN A 43 -1.35 19.36 3.14
N VAL A 44 -2.49 19.08 2.51
CA VAL A 44 -2.56 18.64 1.11
C VAL A 44 -3.01 19.81 0.25
N TYR A 45 -2.40 19.98 -0.93
CA TYR A 45 -2.76 21.04 -1.87
C TYR A 45 -2.83 20.52 -3.31
N ASN A 46 -3.69 21.14 -4.12
CA ASN A 46 -3.79 20.90 -5.55
C ASN A 46 -3.97 22.24 -6.27
N ASP A 47 -2.86 22.83 -6.72
CA ASP A 47 -2.87 24.09 -7.49
C ASP A 47 -2.81 23.80 -9.01
N ALA A 48 -3.19 22.59 -9.43
CA ALA A 48 -3.28 22.21 -10.83
C ALA A 48 -4.61 22.63 -11.46
N GLU A 49 -4.61 22.80 -12.78
CA GLU A 49 -5.81 23.16 -13.55
C GLU A 49 -6.80 21.99 -13.72
N ALA A 50 -6.53 20.83 -13.11
CA ALA A 50 -7.42 19.68 -13.14
C ALA A 50 -7.34 18.84 -11.86
N ASP A 51 -8.30 17.93 -11.72
CA ASP A 51 -8.36 17.00 -10.60
C ASP A 51 -7.14 16.07 -10.57
N ARG A 52 -6.69 15.77 -9.36
CA ARG A 52 -5.66 14.76 -9.09
C ARG A 52 -6.28 13.56 -8.40
N PHE A 53 -6.20 12.41 -9.06
CA PHE A 53 -6.57 11.14 -8.46
C PHE A 53 -5.32 10.50 -7.83
N VAL A 54 -5.42 10.18 -6.54
CA VAL A 54 -4.40 9.46 -5.79
C VAL A 54 -4.99 8.17 -5.24
N LEU A 55 -4.18 7.12 -5.22
CA LEU A 55 -4.49 5.93 -4.44
C LEU A 55 -3.93 6.14 -3.03
N MET A 56 -4.82 6.15 -2.04
CA MET A 56 -4.43 6.24 -0.64
C MET A 56 -4.45 4.85 -0.03
N CYS A 57 -3.32 4.44 0.54
CA CYS A 57 -3.17 3.16 1.22
C CYS A 57 -2.62 3.40 2.63
N GLU A 58 -3.23 2.77 3.63
CA GLU A 58 -2.71 2.75 4.99
C GLU A 58 -1.97 1.44 5.22
N VAL A 59 -0.82 1.51 5.89
CA VAL A 59 0.00 0.36 6.25
C VAL A 59 0.28 0.38 7.74
N TRP A 60 0.44 -0.80 8.34
CA TRP A 60 0.85 -0.89 9.73
C TRP A 60 2.21 -0.21 9.94
N HIS A 61 2.32 0.59 11.00
CA HIS A 61 3.61 1.10 11.42
C HIS A 61 4.57 -0.08 11.67
N PRO A 62 5.81 -0.06 11.12
CA PRO A 62 6.67 -1.23 11.10
C PRO A 62 7.08 -1.72 12.50
N ALA A 63 7.03 -0.85 13.50
CA ALA A 63 7.33 -1.20 14.89
C ALA A 63 6.19 -1.90 15.64
N LEU A 64 4.98 -2.01 15.07
CA LEU A 64 3.86 -2.67 15.73
C LEU A 64 4.03 -4.18 15.79
N THR A 65 3.86 -4.76 16.97
CA THR A 65 3.83 -6.21 17.16
C THR A 65 2.54 -6.83 16.61
N PRO A 66 2.51 -8.15 16.35
CA PRO A 66 1.29 -8.84 15.94
C PRO A 66 0.13 -8.64 16.91
N GLU A 67 0.39 -8.68 18.23
CA GLU A 67 -0.61 -8.53 19.29
C GLU A 67 -1.17 -7.10 19.32
N GLU A 68 -0.33 -6.09 19.11
CA GLU A 68 -0.76 -4.70 19.00
C GLU A 68 -1.66 -4.49 17.78
N ARG A 69 -1.35 -5.12 16.65
CA ARG A 69 -2.19 -5.08 15.45
C ARG A 69 -3.55 -5.73 15.70
N GLU A 70 -3.59 -6.87 16.39
CA GLU A 70 -4.85 -7.55 16.77
C GLU A 70 -5.72 -6.67 17.67
N ALA A 71 -5.12 -5.98 18.63
CA ALA A 71 -5.81 -5.02 19.49
C ALA A 71 -6.39 -3.84 18.69
N LEU A 72 -5.59 -3.24 17.79
CA LEU A 72 -6.03 -2.12 16.95
C LEU A 72 -7.16 -2.51 15.99
N VAL A 73 -7.08 -3.70 15.40
CA VAL A 73 -8.14 -4.26 14.58
C VAL A 73 -9.46 -4.37 15.35
N THR A 74 -9.40 -4.84 16.60
CA THR A 74 -10.59 -4.94 17.46
C THR A 74 -11.17 -3.56 17.74
N LEU A 75 -10.31 -2.57 18.01
CA LEU A 75 -10.71 -1.18 18.19
C LEU A 75 -11.38 -0.61 16.94
N PHE A 76 -10.83 -0.85 15.75
CA PHE A 76 -11.39 -0.35 14.49
C PHE A 76 -12.76 -0.97 14.18
N ALA A 77 -12.92 -2.28 14.41
CA ALA A 77 -14.22 -2.94 14.28
C ALA A 77 -15.27 -2.36 15.23
N LEU A 78 -14.90 -2.06 16.48
CA LEU A 78 -15.79 -1.39 17.44
C LEU A 78 -16.14 0.04 17.01
N LYS A 79 -15.15 0.81 16.54
CA LYS A 79 -15.36 2.16 16.01
C LYS A 79 -16.35 2.16 14.86
N ASP A 80 -16.20 1.25 13.90
CA ASP A 80 -17.10 1.18 12.74
C ASP A 80 -18.53 0.79 13.13
N ARG A 81 -18.70 -0.13 14.09
CA ARG A 81 -20.01 -0.45 14.66
C ARG A 81 -20.63 0.78 15.35
N PHE A 82 -19.86 1.52 16.12
CA PHE A 82 -20.34 2.75 16.77
C PHE A 82 -20.75 3.81 15.73
N THR A 83 -19.92 4.04 14.71
CA THR A 83 -20.22 4.95 13.59
C THR A 83 -21.56 4.60 12.94
N LEU A 84 -21.83 3.31 12.76
CA LEU A 84 -23.08 2.86 12.16
C LEU A 84 -24.27 2.91 13.12
N LEU A 85 -24.15 2.26 14.27
CA LEU A 85 -25.27 2.04 15.19
C LEU A 85 -25.65 3.32 15.93
N GLU A 86 -24.67 4.12 16.35
CA GLU A 86 -24.92 5.32 17.16
C GLU A 86 -24.96 6.58 16.30
N LEU A 87 -23.95 6.79 15.46
CA LEU A 87 -23.88 8.01 14.63
C LEU A 87 -24.76 7.95 13.38
N LYS A 88 -25.31 6.77 13.04
CA LYS A 88 -26.09 6.54 11.81
C LYS A 88 -25.34 6.94 10.54
N GLN A 89 -24.01 6.82 10.58
CA GLN A 89 -23.12 7.14 9.47
C GLN A 89 -22.58 5.84 8.86
N ARG A 90 -22.25 5.90 7.58
CA ARG A 90 -21.65 4.75 6.89
C ARG A 90 -20.15 4.68 7.20
N PRO A 91 -19.64 3.56 7.71
CA PRO A 91 -18.20 3.36 7.89
C PRO A 91 -17.45 3.38 6.55
N TRP A 92 -16.14 3.60 6.62
CA TRP A 92 -15.29 3.55 5.42
C TRP A 92 -15.25 2.14 4.82
N GLY A 93 -15.18 2.04 3.49
CA GLY A 93 -15.08 0.75 2.79
C GLY A 93 -16.38 -0.06 2.69
N VAL A 94 -17.46 0.36 3.36
CA VAL A 94 -18.77 -0.31 3.29
C VAL A 94 -19.64 0.32 2.21
N THR A 95 -20.15 -0.48 1.28
CA THR A 95 -21.10 -0.03 0.25
C THR A 95 -22.49 0.21 0.83
N MET A 96 -23.35 0.95 0.11
CA MET A 96 -24.74 1.13 0.54
C MET A 96 -25.54 -0.17 0.57
N GLU A 97 -25.19 -1.14 -0.26
CA GLU A 97 -25.85 -2.44 -0.32
C GLU A 97 -25.49 -3.31 0.88
N GLU A 98 -24.19 -3.42 1.19
CA GLU A 98 -23.69 -4.10 2.39
C GLU A 98 -24.26 -3.46 3.66
N LEU A 99 -24.34 -2.12 3.68
CA LEU A 99 -24.97 -1.37 4.77
C LEU A 99 -26.44 -1.76 4.94
N ARG A 100 -27.23 -1.72 3.86
CA ARG A 100 -28.66 -2.07 3.92
C ARG A 100 -28.86 -3.51 4.36
N THR A 101 -28.07 -4.43 3.82
CA THR A 101 -28.11 -5.86 4.19
C THR A 101 -27.75 -6.05 5.65
N GLY A 102 -26.67 -5.42 6.11
CA GLY A 102 -26.19 -5.48 7.49
C GLY A 102 -27.06 -4.73 8.51
N MET A 103 -27.96 -3.83 8.08
CA MET A 103 -28.97 -3.21 8.96
C MET A 103 -30.29 -3.99 8.97
N ALA A 104 -30.63 -4.66 7.87
CA ALA A 104 -31.82 -5.52 7.77
C ALA A 104 -31.62 -6.89 8.45
N THR A 105 -30.36 -7.28 8.63
CA THR A 105 -29.92 -8.48 9.33
C THR A 105 -29.07 -8.05 10.52
N ASP A 106 -28.98 -8.80 11.61
CA ASP A 106 -28.06 -8.47 12.72
C ASP A 106 -26.57 -8.63 12.34
N ALA A 107 -26.23 -8.70 11.05
CA ALA A 107 -24.87 -8.84 10.54
C ALA A 107 -23.99 -7.61 10.78
N VAL A 108 -24.57 -6.44 11.12
CA VAL A 108 -23.80 -5.25 11.58
C VAL A 108 -22.89 -5.55 12.76
N TYR A 109 -23.28 -6.46 13.67
CA TYR A 109 -22.45 -6.87 14.79
C TYR A 109 -21.24 -7.71 14.36
N GLY A 110 -21.27 -8.26 13.14
CA GLY A 110 -20.20 -8.99 12.49
C GLY A 110 -19.33 -8.14 11.55
N LEU A 111 -19.43 -6.80 11.59
CA LEU A 111 -18.50 -5.91 10.86
C LEU A 111 -17.07 -6.12 11.37
N ASP A 112 -16.38 -7.07 10.74
CA ASP A 112 -15.06 -7.56 11.08
C ASP A 112 -14.07 -7.34 9.92
N PHE A 113 -14.40 -6.43 8.99
CA PHE A 113 -13.57 -6.06 7.84
C PHE A 113 -12.07 -5.93 8.20
N TRP A 114 -11.78 -5.19 9.28
CA TRP A 114 -10.41 -5.00 9.76
C TRP A 114 -9.74 -6.30 10.23
N LYS A 115 -10.50 -7.25 10.78
CA LYS A 115 -9.97 -8.57 11.17
C LYS A 115 -9.62 -9.42 9.97
N ASP A 116 -10.40 -9.31 8.90
CA ASP A 116 -10.20 -10.11 7.70
C ASP A 116 -9.00 -9.60 6.89
N CYS A 117 -8.83 -8.27 6.77
CA CYS A 117 -7.62 -7.68 6.18
C CYS A 117 -6.34 -8.09 6.90
N CYS A 118 -6.36 -8.17 8.24
CA CYS A 118 -5.19 -8.61 9.01
C CYS A 118 -4.91 -10.10 8.88
N ARG A 119 -5.94 -10.94 8.77
CA ARG A 119 -5.77 -12.38 8.57
C ARG A 119 -5.17 -12.72 7.20
N GLU A 120 -5.57 -12.01 6.15
CA GLU A 120 -4.99 -12.18 4.82
C GLU A 120 -3.51 -11.79 4.78
N ALA A 121 -3.11 -10.74 5.51
CA ALA A 121 -1.71 -10.30 5.61
C ALA A 121 -0.82 -11.25 6.46
N ALA A 122 -1.42 -11.99 7.40
CA ALA A 122 -0.72 -12.96 8.26
C ALA A 122 -0.55 -14.34 7.60
N ALA A 123 -1.28 -14.63 6.52
CA ALA A 123 -1.05 -15.84 5.75
C ALA A 123 0.35 -15.80 5.11
N PRO A 124 1.17 -16.86 5.23
CA PRO A 124 2.45 -16.89 4.56
C PRO A 124 2.22 -16.69 3.06
N PRO A 125 3.04 -15.89 2.36
CA PRO A 125 2.90 -15.72 0.92
C PRO A 125 2.95 -17.12 0.30
N THR A 126 1.92 -17.46 -0.49
CA THR A 126 1.96 -18.67 -1.30
C THR A 126 3.25 -18.58 -2.12
N PRO A 127 4.18 -19.55 -2.01
CA PRO A 127 5.46 -19.45 -2.68
C PRO A 127 5.20 -19.21 -4.16
N ALA A 128 5.74 -18.11 -4.68
CA ALA A 128 5.68 -17.83 -6.10
C ALA A 128 6.17 -19.07 -6.84
N ARG A 129 5.31 -19.62 -7.71
CA ARG A 129 5.64 -20.78 -8.53
C ARG A 129 6.90 -20.43 -9.31
N THR A 130 8.05 -20.94 -8.86
CA THR A 130 9.33 -20.75 -9.52
C THR A 130 9.23 -21.45 -10.86
N THR A 131 9.09 -20.67 -11.93
CA THR A 131 9.37 -21.18 -13.26
C THR A 131 10.85 -21.54 -13.28
N PRO A 132 11.22 -22.80 -13.58
CA PRO A 132 12.63 -23.15 -13.70
C PRO A 132 13.25 -22.29 -14.80
N PRO A 133 14.49 -21.81 -14.61
CA PRO A 133 15.16 -21.00 -15.62
C PRO A 133 15.25 -21.80 -16.93
N PRO A 134 15.06 -21.15 -18.09
CA PRO A 134 15.13 -21.83 -19.37
C PRO A 134 16.53 -22.47 -19.54
N ALA A 135 16.54 -23.73 -19.98
CA ALA A 135 17.75 -24.50 -20.17
C ALA A 135 18.77 -23.72 -21.02
N ALA A 136 19.99 -23.58 -20.50
CA ALA A 136 21.07 -22.89 -21.20
C ALA A 136 21.32 -23.56 -22.57
N ARG A 137 21.19 -22.79 -23.65
CA ARG A 137 21.59 -23.25 -24.99
C ARG A 137 23.09 -23.55 -24.98
N PRO A 138 23.54 -24.68 -25.53
CA PRO A 138 24.97 -24.96 -25.63
C PRO A 138 25.61 -23.91 -26.55
N VAL A 139 26.58 -23.18 -26.00
CA VAL A 139 27.43 -22.24 -26.76
C VAL A 139 28.32 -23.08 -27.66
N GLY A 140 28.08 -23.00 -28.98
CA GLY A 140 28.86 -23.68 -29.99
C GLY A 140 30.34 -23.31 -29.90
N ARG A 141 31.18 -24.32 -29.68
CA ARG A 141 32.65 -24.20 -29.73
C ARG A 141 33.06 -23.91 -31.17
N LYS A 142 33.50 -22.68 -31.47
CA LYS A 142 34.09 -22.37 -32.77
C LYS A 142 35.33 -23.26 -32.98
N ALA A 143 35.32 -24.04 -34.06
CA ALA A 143 36.45 -24.84 -34.48
C ALA A 143 37.62 -23.93 -34.88
N ALA A 144 38.79 -24.16 -34.29
CA ALA A 144 40.03 -23.54 -34.72
C ALA A 144 40.45 -24.12 -36.07
N ALA A 145 40.49 -23.28 -37.10
CA ALA A 145 41.01 -23.64 -38.42
C ALA A 145 42.53 -23.87 -38.32
N LYS A 146 42.95 -25.13 -38.42
CA LYS A 146 44.35 -25.53 -38.46
C LYS A 146 44.82 -25.47 -39.92
N GLY A 147 45.44 -24.37 -40.31
CA GLY A 147 46.14 -24.26 -41.60
C GLY A 147 47.29 -25.25 -41.64
N LYS A 148 47.22 -26.24 -42.53
CA LYS A 148 48.34 -27.13 -42.88
C LYS A 148 48.80 -26.76 -44.28
N GLY A 149 50.06 -26.33 -44.39
CA GLY A 149 50.78 -26.26 -45.66
C GLY A 149 51.10 -27.65 -46.21
N LYS A 150 51.08 -27.74 -47.53
CA LYS A 150 51.83 -28.62 -48.45
C LYS A 150 51.89 -27.82 -49.76
N GLY A 151 53.01 -27.57 -50.44
CA GLY A 151 54.22 -28.36 -50.56
C GLY A 151 54.18 -29.19 -51.84
N LYS A 152 54.26 -28.55 -53.01
CA LYS A 152 55.13 -28.92 -54.13
C LYS A 152 55.14 -27.81 -55.17
#